data_AF-A0A933DRT3-F1
#
_entry.id   AF-A0A933DRT3-F1
#
_cell.length_a   1.000
_cell.length_b   1.000
_cell.length_c   1.000
_cell.angle_alpha   90.00
_cell.angle_beta   90.00
_cell.angle_gamma   90.00
#
_symmetry.space_group_name_H-M   'P 1'
#
loop_
_entity.id
_entity.type
_entity.pdbx_description
1 polymer ?
#
loop_
_entity_poly.entity_id
_entity_poly.type
_entity_poly.pdbx_seq_one_letter_code
_entity_poly.pdbx_strand_id
1 'polypeptide(L)'
;METITEVRYLTDDRDERNRNELVILLGGNGDWYVAVVPEGEGTIGRAVRICTSGGASAAAPGLGVAIANAFRALANATGEGITHETRS
;
A
#
# COMPACT_ATOMS: atom_id res chain seq x y z
N MET A 1 -18.23 9.70 1.89
CA MET A 1 -16.89 9.47 2.45
C MET A 1 -16.14 8.65 1.41
N GLU A 2 -15.02 9.16 0.91
CA GLU A 2 -14.28 8.48 -0.16
C GLU A 2 -13.57 7.26 0.41
N THR A 3 -13.67 6.12 -0.28
CA THR A 3 -12.93 4.91 0.11
C THR A 3 -11.46 5.13 -0.27
N ILE A 4 -10.58 5.13 0.73
CA ILE A 4 -9.13 5.21 0.52
C ILE A 4 -8.69 3.90 -0.13
N THR A 5 -8.16 3.99 -1.35
CA THR A 5 -7.66 2.83 -2.11
C THR A 5 -6.18 2.89 -2.39
N GLU A 6 -5.52 4.01 -2.07
CA GLU A 6 -4.09 4.23 -2.26
C GLU A 6 -3.55 5.11 -1.12
N VAL A 7 -2.37 4.76 -0.62
CA VAL A 7 -1.59 5.60 0.30
C VAL A 7 -0.16 5.74 -0.21
N ARG A 8 0.45 6.90 0.07
CA ARG A 8 1.81 7.23 -0.32
C ARG A 8 2.64 7.65 0.89
N TYR A 9 3.90 7.27 0.91
CA TYR A 9 4.88 7.73 1.88
C TYR A 9 6.16 8.14 1.16
N LEU A 10 6.42 9.44 1.12
CA LEU A 10 7.68 9.99 0.61
C LEU A 10 8.80 9.69 1.60
N THR A 11 9.96 9.30 1.08
CA THR A 11 11.16 9.12 1.90
C THR A 11 11.44 10.35 2.78
N ASP A 12 11.87 10.09 4.01
CA ASP A 12 12.33 11.10 4.96
C ASP A 12 13.80 11.52 4.71
N ASP A 13 14.51 10.83 3.82
CA ASP A 13 15.82 11.24 3.34
C ASP A 13 15.68 12.50 2.47
N ARG A 14 15.99 13.64 3.06
CA ARG A 14 15.92 14.96 2.41
C ARG A 14 17.15 15.26 1.56
N ASP A 15 18.23 14.51 1.73
CA ASP A 15 19.49 14.70 1.00
C ASP A 15 19.48 13.95 -0.34
N GLU A 16 18.57 12.99 -0.51
CA GLU A 16 18.33 12.31 -1.77
C GLU A 16 17.79 13.29 -2.83
N ARG A 17 18.49 13.36 -3.97
CA ARG A 17 18.12 14.22 -5.10
C ARG A 17 16.95 13.66 -5.89
N ASN A 18 16.86 12.33 -5.97
CA ASN A 18 15.81 11.61 -6.67
C ASN A 18 14.96 10.83 -5.67
N ARG A 19 14.12 11.58 -4.93
CA ARG A 19 13.29 11.00 -3.88
C ARG A 19 12.30 9.99 -4.45
N ASN A 20 12.03 8.96 -3.66
CA ASN A 20 11.03 7.93 -3.98
C ASN A 20 9.94 7.89 -2.92
N GLU A 21 8.78 7.40 -3.35
CA GLU A 21 7.62 7.13 -2.52
C GLU A 21 7.38 5.62 -2.44
N LEU A 22 7.06 5.14 -1.24
CA LEU A 22 6.35 3.88 -1.07
C LEU A 22 4.87 4.12 -1.39
N VAL A 23 4.32 3.35 -2.31
CA VAL A 23 2.90 3.39 -2.66
C VAL A 23 2.27 2.03 -2.35
N ILE A 24 1.18 2.03 -1.59
CA ILE A 24 0.40 0.83 -1.30
C ILE A 24 -1.04 1.05 -1.78
N LEU A 25 -1.52 0.15 -2.65
CA LEU A 25 -2.87 0.20 -3.21
C LEU A 25 -3.67 -1.06 -2.84
N LEU A 26 -4.95 -0.86 -2.61
CA LEU A 26 -5.94 -1.93 -2.52
C LEU A 26 -6.61 -2.13 -3.88
N GLY A 27 -6.36 -3.27 -4.52
CA GLY A 27 -7.00 -3.64 -5.77
C GLY A 27 -8.46 -4.08 -5.57
N GLY A 28 -9.28 -3.93 -6.61
CA GLY A 28 -10.71 -4.30 -6.56
C GLY A 28 -10.99 -5.79 -6.31
N ASN A 29 -9.98 -6.66 -6.42
CA ASN A 29 -10.06 -8.09 -6.10
C ASN A 29 -9.57 -8.43 -4.67
N GLY A 30 -9.31 -7.42 -3.84
CA GLY A 30 -8.82 -7.58 -2.46
C GLY A 30 -7.30 -7.72 -2.35
N ASP A 31 -6.57 -7.79 -3.47
CA ASP A 31 -5.12 -7.89 -3.46
C ASP A 31 -4.45 -6.56 -3.15
N TRP A 32 -3.23 -6.65 -2.61
CA TRP A 32 -2.41 -5.48 -2.38
C TRP A 32 -1.42 -5.29 -3.50
N TYR A 33 -1.15 -4.03 -3.85
CA TYR A 33 -0.11 -3.66 -4.79
C TYR A 33 0.86 -2.74 -4.05
N VAL A 34 2.15 -3.08 -4.08
CA VAL A 34 3.20 -2.32 -3.40
C VAL A 34 4.22 -1.87 -4.43
N ALA A 35 4.48 -0.58 -4.51
CA ALA A 35 5.42 0.00 -5.45
C ALA A 35 6.39 0.96 -4.75
N VAL A 36 7.58 1.10 -5.33
CA VAL A 36 8.48 2.23 -5.06
C VAL A 36 8.59 3.01 -6.36
N VAL A 37 8.22 4.29 -6.33
CA VAL A 37 8.19 5.15 -7.53
C VAL A 37 8.85 6.49 -7.22
N PRO A 38 9.40 7.20 -8.22
CA PRO A 38 9.83 8.58 -8.02
C PRO A 38 8.69 9.45 -7.47
N GLU A 39 9.04 10.46 -6.69
CA GLU A 39 8.09 11.42 -6.10
C GLU A 39 7.12 11.98 -7.16
N GLY A 40 5.81 11.87 -6.90
CA GLY A 40 4.76 12.33 -7.79
C GLY A 40 4.48 11.48 -9.04
N GLU A 41 5.17 10.36 -9.25
CA GLU A 41 4.92 9.48 -10.39
C GLU A 41 3.84 8.40 -10.14
N GLY A 42 3.26 7.89 -11.23
CA GLY A 42 2.29 6.79 -11.22
C GLY A 42 2.93 5.40 -11.00
N THR A 43 2.09 4.42 -10.64
CA THR A 43 2.52 3.06 -10.23
C THR A 43 2.42 1.99 -11.31
N ILE A 44 1.97 2.34 -12.53
CA ILE A 44 1.70 1.37 -13.61
C ILE A 44 2.98 0.59 -13.95
N GLY A 45 2.91 -0.75 -13.81
CA GLY A 45 4.01 -1.67 -14.13
C GLY A 45 5.17 -1.70 -13.12
N ARG A 46 5.09 -0.92 -12.03
CA ARG A 46 6.15 -0.83 -11.00
C ARG A 46 5.73 -1.39 -9.64
N ALA A 47 4.60 -2.10 -9.60
CA ALA A 47 4.04 -2.66 -8.38
C ALA A 47 4.21 -4.18 -8.31
N VAL A 48 4.55 -4.67 -7.14
CA VAL A 48 4.44 -6.09 -6.77
C VAL A 48 3.01 -6.34 -6.32
N ARG A 49 2.35 -7.30 -6.98
CA ARG A 49 1.03 -7.80 -6.55
C ARG A 49 1.20 -8.84 -5.45
N ILE A 50 0.56 -8.60 -4.31
CA ILE A 50 0.46 -9.50 -3.17
C ILE A 50 -0.95 -10.09 -3.17
N CYS A 51 -1.07 -11.30 -3.70
CA CYS A 51 -2.35 -11.99 -3.81
C CYS A 51 -2.87 -12.43 -2.43
N THR A 52 -4.18 -12.24 -2.20
CA THR A 52 -4.90 -12.73 -1.02
C THR A 52 -5.29 -14.20 -1.09
N SER A 53 -5.15 -14.81 -2.27
CA SER A 53 -5.33 -16.25 -2.50
C SER A 53 -4.22 -16.80 -3.40
N GLY A 54 -3.74 -18.02 -3.09
CA GLY A 54 -2.56 -18.59 -3.73
C GLY A 54 -1.29 -17.73 -3.59
N GLY A 55 -0.25 -18.03 -4.36
CA GLY A 55 0.97 -17.19 -4.46
C GLY A 55 1.52 -16.75 -3.09
N ALA A 56 1.55 -15.43 -2.85
CA ALA A 56 2.02 -14.84 -1.59
C ALA A 56 1.26 -15.35 -0.36
N SER A 57 -0.06 -15.54 -0.42
CA SER A 57 -0.84 -16.06 0.72
C SER A 57 -0.44 -17.50 1.12
N ALA A 58 0.12 -18.29 0.19
CA ALA A 58 0.60 -19.65 0.47
C ALA A 58 2.10 -19.69 0.81
N ALA A 59 2.93 -18.94 0.07
CA ALA A 59 4.38 -18.93 0.24
C ALA A 59 4.85 -18.04 1.41
N ALA A 60 4.10 -17.00 1.74
CA ALA A 60 4.38 -16.05 2.81
C ALA A 60 3.07 -15.54 3.46
N PRO A 61 2.35 -16.39 4.22
CA PRO A 61 1.00 -16.08 4.72
C PRO A 61 0.90 -14.77 5.53
N GLY A 62 1.96 -14.36 6.23
CA GLY A 62 1.99 -13.13 7.02
C GLY A 62 2.15 -11.83 6.20
N LEU A 63 2.55 -11.93 4.92
CA LEU A 63 2.90 -10.75 4.12
C LEU A 63 1.70 -9.85 3.85
N GLY A 64 0.55 -10.43 3.48
CA GLY A 64 -0.68 -9.65 3.25
C GLY A 64 -1.14 -8.88 4.49
N VAL A 65 -1.03 -9.49 5.67
CA VAL A 65 -1.37 -8.84 6.95
C VAL A 65 -0.43 -7.67 7.24
N ALA A 66 0.88 -7.86 7.01
CA ALA A 66 1.87 -6.79 7.20
C ALA A 66 1.61 -5.59 6.28
N ILE A 67 1.31 -5.82 5.00
CA ILE A 67 0.97 -4.75 4.05
C ILE A 67 -0.32 -4.03 4.43
N ALA A 68 -1.36 -4.77 4.86
CA ALA A 68 -2.59 -4.16 5.34
C ALA A 68 -2.37 -3.26 6.57
N ASN A 69 -1.47 -3.66 7.48
CA ASN A 69 -1.12 -2.84 8.64
C ASN A 69 -0.31 -1.59 8.25
N ALA A 70 0.63 -1.72 7.31
CA ALA A 70 1.36 -0.58 6.77
C ALA A 70 0.42 0.42 6.10
N PHE A 71 -0.52 -0.05 5.26
CA PHE A 71 -1.55 0.79 4.64
C PHE A 71 -2.32 1.60 5.69
N ARG A 72 -2.79 0.93 6.75
CA ARG A 72 -3.56 1.58 7.82
C ARG A 72 -2.75 2.64 8.57
N ALA A 73 -1.48 2.36 8.85
CA ALA A 73 -0.61 3.32 9.50
C ALA A 73 -0.45 4.60 8.66
N LEU A 74 -0.29 4.45 7.34
CA LEU A 74 -0.13 5.58 6.43
C LEU A 74 -1.43 6.39 6.25
N ALA A 75 -2.57 5.73 6.05
CA ALA A 75 -3.86 6.42 5.94
C ALA A 75 -4.21 7.22 7.21
N ASN A 76 -3.91 6.65 8.38
CA ASN A 76 -4.12 7.37 9.64
C ASN A 76 -3.20 8.59 9.77
N ALA A 77 -1.97 8.51 9.25
CA ALA A 77 -1.02 9.62 9.28
C ALA A 77 -1.41 10.76 8.33
N THR A 78 -2.08 10.47 7.21
CA THR A 78 -2.61 11.49 6.29
C THR A 78 -3.90 12.15 6.79
N GLY A 79 -4.41 11.73 7.96
CA GLY A 79 -5.67 12.24 8.52
C GLY A 79 -6.91 11.70 7.79
N GLU A 80 -6.75 10.71 6.93
CA GLU A 80 -7.84 10.08 6.21
C GLU A 80 -8.38 8.92 7.07
N GLY A 81 -9.53 9.15 7.73
CA GLY A 81 -10.13 8.16 8.62
C GLY A 81 -10.49 6.85 7.89
N ILE A 82 -9.86 5.74 8.28
CA ILE A 82 -10.26 4.41 7.80
C ILE A 82 -11.50 3.93 8.57
N THR A 83 -12.63 3.73 7.88
CA THR A 83 -13.73 2.91 8.41
C THR A 83 -13.50 1.44 8.10
N HIS A 84 -13.26 0.65 9.14
CA HIS A 84 -13.28 -0.81 9.10
C HIS A 84 -14.73 -1.31 9.09
N GLU A 85 -15.18 -1.95 8.02
CA GLU A 85 -16.20 -3.00 8.15
C GLU A 85 -15.49 -4.33 8.30
N THR A 86 -15.30 -4.77 9.54
CA THR A 86 -14.93 -6.14 9.86
C THR A 86 -16.12 -7.03 9.53
N ARG A 87 -16.10 -7.72 8.38
CA ARG A 87 -17.02 -8.85 8.17
C ARG A 87 -16.47 -10.06 8.90
N SER A 88 -17.11 -10.33 10.04
CA SER A 88 -17.08 -11.59 10.81
C SER A 88 -17.55 -12.79 9.99
#